data_AF-A0A3R7FS17-F1
#
_entry.id   AF-A0A3R7FS17-F1
#
_cell.length_a   1.000
_cell.length_b   1.000
_cell.length_c   1.000
_cell.angle_alpha   90.00
_cell.angle_beta   90.00
_cell.angle_gamma   90.00
#
_symmetry.space_group_name_H-M   'P 1'
#
loop_
_entity.id
_entity.type
_entity.pdbx_description
1 polymer ?
#
loop_
_entity_poly.entity_id
_entity_poly.type
_entity_poly.pdbx_seq_one_letter_code
_entity_poly.pdbx_strand_id
1 'polypeptide(L)'
;MWGSRGSRDRRTVVCIACGDSVLREDAREYDKEGDRWSRRDKEFEYLCADCDDEICHQPRDGLESLLRSIEANGLSDEEFLGRYVDAVADDGARSDEGDAGARSDRGRSDRTRSDRDRSDRDR
;
A
#
# COMPACT_ATOMS: atom_id res chain seq x y z
N MET A 1 -1.77 32.48 -8.15
CA MET A 1 -2.11 32.60 -6.72
C MET A 1 -3.06 31.46 -6.38
N TRP A 2 -2.59 30.40 -5.72
CA TRP A 2 -3.46 29.29 -5.30
C TRP A 2 -4.06 29.63 -3.93
N GLY A 3 -5.37 29.80 -3.89
CA GLY A 3 -6.11 30.19 -2.70
C GLY A 3 -6.09 29.13 -1.60
N SER A 4 -6.00 29.61 -0.37
CA SER A 4 -6.05 28.88 0.90
C SER A 4 -7.16 27.82 0.91
N ARG A 5 -6.80 26.53 1.02
CA ARG A 5 -7.74 25.41 1.19
C ARG A 5 -7.89 24.94 2.64
N GLY A 6 -7.60 25.81 3.62
CA GLY A 6 -7.66 25.49 5.04
C GLY A 6 -9.08 25.47 5.63
N SER A 7 -9.97 24.61 5.11
CA SER A 7 -11.29 24.34 5.75
C SER A 7 -12.02 23.10 5.21
N ARG A 8 -11.28 22.06 4.83
CA ARG A 8 -11.80 20.71 4.52
C ARG A 8 -10.69 19.79 5.04
N ASP A 9 -10.67 19.30 6.27
CA ASP A 9 -11.68 18.56 7.00
C ASP A 9 -11.33 18.60 8.50
N ARG A 10 -12.01 19.41 9.32
CA ARG A 10 -11.90 19.28 10.80
C ARG A 10 -12.66 18.07 11.34
N ARG A 11 -12.95 17.08 10.49
CA ARG A 11 -13.63 15.86 10.91
C ARG A 11 -12.62 15.00 11.63
N THR A 12 -12.96 14.59 12.84
CA THR A 12 -12.21 13.59 13.58
C THR A 12 -12.80 12.21 13.30
N VAL A 13 -11.94 11.21 13.30
CA VAL A 13 -12.28 9.78 13.26
C VAL A 13 -11.64 9.09 14.45
N VAL A 14 -12.18 7.93 14.82
CA VAL A 14 -11.68 7.16 15.96
C VAL A 14 -10.75 6.07 15.44
N CYS A 15 -9.52 6.04 15.97
CA CYS A 15 -8.60 4.93 15.73
C CYS A 15 -9.20 3.64 16.30
N ILE A 16 -9.37 2.61 15.48
CA ILE A 16 -9.96 1.33 15.92
C ILE A 16 -9.05 0.54 16.87
N ALA A 17 -7.74 0.84 16.87
CA ALA A 17 -6.76 0.14 17.71
C ALA A 17 -6.65 0.75 19.11
N CYS A 18 -6.36 2.05 19.20
CA CYS A 18 -6.17 2.74 20.49
C CYS A 18 -7.42 3.47 21.01
N GLY A 19 -8.42 3.75 20.16
CA GLY A 19 -9.61 4.51 20.51
C GLY A 19 -9.45 6.03 20.45
N ASP A 20 -8.27 6.55 20.08
CA ASP A 20 -8.03 7.99 20.03
C ASP A 20 -8.79 8.67 18.90
N SER A 21 -9.26 9.88 19.18
CA SER A 21 -9.86 10.76 18.16
C SER A 21 -8.76 11.52 17.41
N VAL A 22 -8.55 11.17 16.15
CA VAL A 22 -7.54 11.77 15.28
C VAL A 22 -8.20 12.58 14.16
N LEU A 23 -7.49 13.57 13.61
CA LEU A 23 -7.97 14.28 12.44
C LEU A 23 -8.06 13.32 11.25
N ARG A 24 -9.10 13.46 10.44
CA ARG A 24 -9.31 12.61 9.26
C ARG A 24 -8.16 12.69 8.26
N GLU A 25 -7.45 13.81 8.21
CA GLU A 25 -6.27 14.01 7.35
C GLU A 25 -5.03 13.25 7.84
N ASP A 26 -4.95 12.99 9.15
CA ASP A 26 -3.82 12.29 9.78
C ASP A 26 -4.08 10.78 9.91
N ALA A 27 -5.33 10.35 9.78
CA ALA A 27 -5.72 8.94 9.86
C ALA A 27 -5.36 8.14 8.60
N ARG A 28 -5.05 6.85 8.82
CA ARG A 28 -4.82 5.84 7.79
C ARG A 28 -6.07 5.00 7.61
N GLU A 29 -6.40 4.71 6.35
CA GLU A 29 -7.56 3.88 6.00
C GLU A 29 -7.17 2.41 6.11
N TYR A 30 -7.89 1.69 6.95
CA TYR A 30 -7.76 0.27 7.15
C TYR A 30 -8.90 -0.46 6.43
N ASP A 31 -8.55 -1.35 5.50
CA ASP A 31 -9.49 -2.28 4.88
C ASP A 31 -9.34 -3.65 5.53
N LYS A 32 -10.30 -4.01 6.38
CA LYS A 32 -10.31 -5.29 7.09
C LYS A 32 -10.33 -6.52 6.17
N GLU A 33 -10.78 -6.36 4.93
CA GLU A 33 -10.88 -7.44 3.96
C GLU A 33 -9.66 -7.51 3.02
N GLY A 34 -8.69 -6.60 3.16
CA GLY A 34 -7.42 -6.61 2.40
C GLY A 34 -7.54 -6.28 0.90
N ASP A 35 -8.74 -6.23 0.34
CA ASP A 35 -8.97 -5.93 -1.09
C ASP A 35 -9.17 -4.44 -1.35
N ARG A 36 -8.07 -3.69 -1.41
CA ARG A 36 -8.10 -2.24 -1.67
C ARG A 36 -8.66 -1.86 -3.04
N TRP A 37 -8.75 -2.76 -4.03
CA TRP A 37 -9.05 -2.37 -5.42
C TRP A 37 -10.36 -2.90 -6.03
N SER A 38 -10.83 -4.11 -5.70
CA SER A 38 -11.88 -4.76 -6.50
C SER A 38 -13.34 -4.62 -6.01
N ARG A 39 -13.56 -4.35 -4.71
CA ARG A 39 -14.93 -4.16 -4.17
C ARG A 39 -15.49 -2.74 -4.34
N ARG A 40 -16.82 -2.64 -4.59
CA ARG A 40 -17.54 -1.38 -4.84
C ARG A 40 -18.09 -0.69 -3.59
N ASP A 41 -18.50 -1.45 -2.58
CA ASP A 41 -19.11 -0.94 -1.34
C ASP A 41 -18.11 -1.07 -0.18
N LYS A 42 -16.99 -0.34 -0.28
CA LYS A 42 -15.91 -0.35 0.71
C LYS A 42 -16.19 0.65 1.81
N GLU A 43 -16.33 0.14 3.03
CA GLU A 43 -16.29 0.95 4.24
C GLU A 43 -14.89 0.79 4.86
N PHE A 44 -14.16 1.89 4.97
CA PHE A 44 -12.84 1.91 5.59
C PHE A 44 -12.97 2.23 7.07
N GLU A 45 -12.20 1.49 7.87
CA GLU A 45 -11.93 1.83 9.26
C GLU A 45 -10.68 2.73 9.33
N TYR A 46 -10.42 3.30 10.49
CA TYR A 46 -9.35 4.29 10.65
C TYR A 46 -8.34 3.87 11.72
N LEU A 47 -7.06 4.07 11.41
CA LEU A 47 -5.94 3.95 12.35
C LEU A 47 -5.24 5.31 12.46
N CYS A 48 -4.71 5.62 13.64
CA CYS A 48 -3.70 6.67 13.74
C CYS A 48 -2.39 6.20 13.08
N ALA A 49 -1.51 7.15 12.72
CA ALA A 49 -0.24 6.81 12.08
C ALA A 49 0.59 5.83 12.91
N ASP A 50 0.66 6.03 14.23
CA ASP A 50 1.45 5.16 15.12
C ASP A 50 0.91 3.72 15.12
N CYS A 51 -0.41 3.52 15.23
CA CYS A 51 -0.99 2.18 15.20
C CYS A 51 -0.91 1.53 13.82
N ASP A 52 -1.01 2.31 12.74
CA ASP A 52 -0.82 1.81 11.37
C ASP A 52 0.62 1.30 11.17
N ASP A 53 1.61 2.02 11.68
CA ASP A 53 3.02 1.62 11.56
C ASP A 53 3.35 0.33 12.33
N GLU A 54 2.58 -0.01 13.37
CA GLU A 54 2.76 -1.23 14.16
C GLU A 54 2.11 -2.49 13.56
N ILE A 55 1.20 -2.36 12.59
CA ILE A 55 0.51 -3.52 12.02
C ILE A 55 1.29 -4.20 10.88
N CYS A 56 1.05 -5.50 10.75
CA CYS A 56 1.55 -6.27 9.61
C CYS A 56 0.68 -6.01 8.37
N HIS A 57 1.30 -5.45 7.34
CA HIS A 57 0.66 -5.16 6.05
C HIS A 57 0.73 -6.30 5.04
N GLN A 58 1.27 -7.47 5.45
CA GLN A 58 1.36 -8.61 4.55
C GLN A 58 -0.05 -9.16 4.27
N PRO A 59 -0.36 -9.48 3.00
CA PRO A 59 -1.64 -10.09 2.66
C PRO A 59 -1.81 -11.40 3.43
N ARG A 60 -3.02 -11.63 3.95
CA ARG A 60 -3.36 -12.85 4.70
C ARG A 60 -4.00 -13.94 3.85
N ASP A 61 -4.17 -13.68 2.55
CA ASP A 61 -4.76 -14.65 1.64
C ASP A 61 -3.92 -15.93 1.60
N GLY A 62 -4.58 -17.07 1.80
CA GLY A 62 -3.92 -18.38 1.85
C GLY A 62 -3.11 -18.67 3.12
N LEU A 63 -2.88 -17.69 3.99
CA LEU A 63 -2.08 -17.87 5.21
C LEU A 63 -2.66 -18.96 6.12
N GLU A 64 -3.97 -18.93 6.40
CA GLU A 64 -4.59 -19.94 7.26
C GLU A 64 -4.47 -21.35 6.68
N SER A 65 -4.66 -21.50 5.36
CA SER A 65 -4.49 -22.79 4.68
C SER A 65 -3.06 -23.29 4.76
N LEU A 66 -2.08 -22.40 4.58
CA LEU A 66 -0.66 -22.70 4.73
C LEU A 66 -0.35 -23.15 6.17
N LEU A 67 -0.77 -22.37 7.17
CA LEU A 67 -0.53 -22.70 8.59
C LEU A 67 -1.11 -24.07 8.95
N ARG A 68 -2.34 -24.38 8.53
CA ARG A 68 -2.95 -25.70 8.73
C ARG A 68 -2.22 -26.83 8.03
N SER A 69 -1.53 -26.56 6.92
CA SER A 69 -0.77 -27.58 6.18
C SER A 69 0.54 -27.96 6.86
N ILE A 70 1.15 -27.03 7.60
CA ILE A 70 2.43 -27.23 8.30
C ILE A 70 2.25 -27.58 9.78
N GLU A 71 1.08 -27.28 10.35
CA GLU A 71 0.74 -27.57 11.74
C GLU A 71 0.66 -29.07 12.01
N ALA A 72 1.19 -29.49 13.16
CA ALA A 72 1.04 -30.84 13.68
C ALA A 72 0.99 -30.83 15.21
N ASN A 73 0.36 -31.84 15.80
CA ASN A 73 0.28 -31.97 17.25
C ASN A 73 1.69 -32.20 17.85
N GLY A 74 2.02 -31.43 18.89
CA GLY A 74 3.24 -31.63 19.67
C GLY A 74 4.51 -31.00 19.08
N LEU A 75 4.40 -30.10 18.11
CA LEU A 75 5.53 -29.30 17.64
C LEU A 75 5.93 -28.26 18.67
N SER A 76 7.24 -28.03 18.79
CA SER A 76 7.77 -26.83 19.42
C SER A 76 7.59 -25.60 18.52
N ASP A 77 7.63 -24.42 19.11
CA ASP A 77 7.53 -23.15 18.37
C ASP A 77 8.63 -23.03 17.30
N GLU A 78 9.87 -23.43 17.63
CA GLU A 78 10.99 -23.41 16.69
C GLU A 78 10.76 -24.35 15.49
N GLU A 79 10.24 -25.55 15.71
CA GLU A 79 9.93 -26.49 14.63
C GLU A 79 8.77 -26.03 13.76
N PHE A 80 7.77 -25.37 14.34
CA PHE A 80 6.65 -24.80 13.58
C PHE A 80 7.12 -23.63 12.72
N LEU A 81 7.87 -22.70 13.30
CA LEU A 81 8.42 -21.54 12.57
C LEU A 81 9.41 -21.95 11.48
N GLY A 82 10.24 -22.98 11.72
CA GLY A 82 11.12 -23.55 10.69
C GLY A 82 10.33 -24.04 9.47
N ARG A 83 9.27 -24.84 9.68
CA ARG A 83 8.40 -25.31 8.59
C ARG A 83 7.71 -24.17 7.85
N TYR A 84 7.30 -23.11 8.57
CA TYR A 84 6.70 -21.93 7.95
C TYR A 84 7.69 -21.22 7.02
N VAL A 85 8.92 -20.97 7.49
CA VAL A 85 9.97 -20.32 6.69
C VAL A 85 10.28 -21.15 5.45
N ASP A 86 10.41 -22.47 5.60
CA ASP A 86 10.65 -23.37 4.47
C ASP A 86 9.51 -23.32 3.44
N ALA A 87 8.26 -23.38 3.90
CA ALA A 87 7.09 -23.39 3.02
C ALA A 87 6.89 -22.06 2.27
N VAL A 88 7.13 -20.92 2.92
CA VAL A 88 7.06 -19.60 2.27
C VAL A 88 8.21 -19.40 1.28
N ALA A 89 9.41 -19.91 1.58
CA ALA A 89 10.55 -19.85 0.65
C ALA A 89 10.28 -20.67 -0.63
N ASP A 90 9.65 -21.83 -0.51
CA ASP A 90 9.30 -22.70 -1.65
C ASP A 90 8.18 -22.10 -2.52
N ASP A 91 7.18 -21.47 -1.90
CA ASP A 91 6.08 -20.81 -2.63
C ASP A 91 6.53 -19.51 -3.34
N GLY A 92 7.46 -18.76 -2.72
CA GLY A 92 8.09 -17.59 -3.32
C GLY A 92 8.95 -17.93 -4.54
N ALA A 93 9.69 -19.04 -4.51
CA ALA A 93 10.48 -19.52 -5.65
C ALA A 93 9.62 -19.86 -6.87
N ARG A 94 8.36 -20.27 -6.67
CA ARG A 94 7.40 -20.54 -7.76
C ARG A 94 6.77 -19.28 -8.35
N SER A 95 6.85 -18.14 -7.65
CA SER A 95 6.19 -16.89 -8.03
C SER A 95 7.12 -15.93 -8.80
N ASP A 96 8.44 -16.13 -8.73
CA ASP A 96 9.46 -15.26 -9.34
C ASP A 96 9.60 -15.44 -10.88
N GLU A 97 8.99 -16.48 -11.46
CA GLU A 97 8.95 -16.67 -12.93
C GLU A 97 7.89 -15.80 -13.65
N GLY A 98 7.16 -14.95 -12.91
CA GLY A 98 6.04 -14.15 -13.44
C GLY A 98 6.23 -12.62 -13.50
N ASP A 99 7.23 -12.05 -12.80
CA ASP A 99 7.45 -10.59 -12.73
C ASP A 99 8.77 -10.17 -13.39
N ALA A 100 8.83 -10.35 -14.70
CA ALA A 100 9.78 -9.66 -15.57
C ALA A 100 9.00 -8.71 -16.51
N GLY A 101 8.22 -7.81 -15.92
CA GLY A 101 7.26 -6.96 -16.63
C GLY A 101 7.59 -5.47 -16.64
N ALA A 102 8.45 -5.05 -17.58
CA ALA A 102 8.46 -3.71 -18.17
C ALA A 102 8.76 -2.49 -17.27
N ARG A 103 10.05 -2.22 -17.04
CA ARG A 103 10.53 -0.86 -16.79
C ARG A 103 10.33 -0.05 -18.08
N SER A 104 9.21 0.65 -18.16
CA SER A 104 8.94 1.57 -19.27
C SER A 104 9.79 2.83 -19.13
N ASP A 105 10.77 2.96 -20.02
CA ASP A 105 11.54 4.18 -20.30
C ASP A 105 10.62 5.37 -20.58
N ARG A 106 10.21 6.09 -19.53
CA ARG A 106 9.52 7.36 -19.67
C ARG A 106 10.53 8.48 -19.88
N GLY A 107 10.78 8.77 -21.16
CA GLY A 107 10.65 10.12 -21.69
C GLY A 107 11.68 11.14 -21.22
N ARG A 108 12.89 11.04 -21.78
CA ARG A 108 13.84 12.16 -21.83
C ARG A 108 13.31 13.20 -22.83
N SER A 109 12.39 14.06 -22.41
CA SER A 109 11.85 15.11 -23.28
C SER A 109 12.85 16.27 -23.40
N ASP A 110 13.42 16.37 -24.58
CA ASP A 110 14.27 17.44 -25.11
C ASP A 110 13.70 18.83 -24.85
N ARG A 111 14.38 19.62 -24.02
CA ARG A 111 14.22 21.08 -23.98
C ARG A 111 15.04 21.69 -25.11
N THR A 112 14.52 21.58 -26.33
CA THR A 112 15.08 22.34 -27.46
C THR A 112 14.75 23.81 -27.25
N ARG A 113 15.81 24.59 -27.05
CA ARG A 113 15.83 26.05 -27.00
C ARG A 113 15.24 26.58 -28.31
N SER A 114 14.12 27.29 -28.26
CA SER A 114 13.63 28.09 -29.37
C SER A 114 14.34 29.43 -29.35
N ASP A 115 15.39 29.54 -30.16
CA ASP A 115 15.99 30.80 -30.59
C ASP A 115 15.04 31.52 -31.56
N ARG A 116 14.81 32.81 -31.26
CA ARG A 116 14.78 33.98 -32.16
C ARG A 116 13.77 34.09 -33.31
N ASP A 117 13.42 35.36 -33.52
CA ASP A 117 12.96 35.99 -34.75
C ASP A 117 11.51 35.78 -35.20
N ARG A 118 10.69 36.83 -34.99
CA ARG A 118 9.86 37.48 -36.02
C ARG A 118 8.91 38.50 -35.38
N SER A 119 9.33 39.77 -35.36
CA SER A 119 8.40 40.91 -35.33
C SER A 119 9.01 42.04 -36.15
N ASP A 120 8.95 41.88 -37.47
CA ASP A 120 9.05 42.98 -38.42
C ASP A 120 7.87 42.88 -39.39
N ARG A 121 7.17 44.02 -39.55
CA ARG A 121 6.06 44.34 -40.47
C ARG A 121 4.67 43.90 -39.96
N ASP A 122 3.67 44.79 -39.85
CA ASP A 122 3.25 45.80 -40.83
C ASP A 122 2.61 47.04 -40.20
N ARG A 123 2.99 48.20 -40.79
CA ARG A 123 2.20 49.41 -41.15
C ARG A 123 1.41 50.16 -40.08
#